data_AF-A0A665UMY5-F1
#
_entry.id   AF-A0A665UMY5-F1
#
_cell.length_a   1.000
_cell.length_b   1.000
_cell.length_c   1.000
_cell.angle_alpha   90.00
_cell.angle_beta   90.00
_cell.angle_gamma   90.00
#
_symmetry.space_group_name_H-M   'P 1'
#
loop_
_entity.id
_entity.type
_entity.pdbx_description
1 polymer ?
#
loop_
_entity_poly.entity_id
_entity_poly.type
_entity_poly.pdbx_seq_one_letter_code
_entity_poly.pdbx_strand_id
1 'polypeptide(L)'
;MHSLAQEIHGFSKNCLRKQCTRVTTVTGRKLLEKRSEGGEVEQVEELDEGGGCGFVEDLSLDLQVGVVRPFLLLASQDAAHDIDTLQRHQVTHVLNVAYGVNNLFPDQLLYKTLQILDVPDTDITSYLGECSSFIDLAREQGGVVLVHCNAGVSRSASIVIGYLMLRESLPFDDAYSQVKLARPSIRPNPGFYQQLQSYKP
;
A
#
# COMPACT_ATOMS: atom_id res chain seq x y z
N MET A 1 55.44 -22.73 -6.80
CA MET A 1 54.10 -22.12 -6.70
C MET A 1 53.27 -23.02 -5.83
N HIS A 2 52.98 -22.62 -4.58
CA HIS A 2 52.03 -23.36 -3.75
C HIS A 2 50.66 -23.28 -4.41
N SER A 3 49.97 -24.41 -4.55
CA SER A 3 48.63 -24.38 -5.11
C SER A 3 47.66 -23.89 -4.02
N LEU A 4 46.66 -23.11 -4.42
CA LEU A 4 45.59 -22.65 -3.51
C LEU A 4 44.96 -23.82 -2.73
N ALA A 5 44.89 -25.01 -3.33
CA ALA A 5 44.39 -26.21 -2.66
C ALA A 5 45.27 -26.68 -1.50
N GLN A 6 46.60 -26.57 -1.63
CA GLN A 6 47.53 -26.90 -0.54
C GLN A 6 47.43 -25.90 0.61
N GLU A 7 47.23 -24.62 0.29
CA GLU A 7 47.02 -23.56 1.29
C GLU A 7 45.70 -23.78 2.05
N ILE A 8 44.61 -24.14 1.37
CA ILE A 8 43.33 -24.46 2.00
C ILE A 8 43.44 -25.70 2.91
N HIS A 9 44.16 -26.74 2.48
CA HIS A 9 44.34 -27.95 3.29
C HIS A 9 45.22 -27.75 4.53
N GLY A 10 46.21 -26.86 4.47
CA GLY A 10 47.07 -26.51 5.60
C GLY A 10 46.48 -25.44 6.52
N PHE A 11 45.38 -24.80 6.12
CA PHE A 11 44.79 -23.70 6.86
C PHE A 11 44.03 -24.17 8.10
N SER A 12 44.47 -23.71 9.28
CA SER A 12 43.78 -24.00 10.54
C SER A 12 42.48 -23.21 10.65
N LYS A 13 41.36 -23.91 10.86
CA LYS A 13 40.04 -23.29 11.06
C LYS A 13 40.01 -22.34 12.27
N ASN A 14 40.91 -22.50 13.23
CA ASN A 14 41.03 -21.63 14.41
C ASN A 14 41.54 -20.22 14.05
N CYS A 15 42.12 -20.04 12.86
CA CYS A 15 42.54 -18.74 12.34
C CYS A 15 41.41 -17.97 11.65
N LEU A 16 40.22 -18.57 11.49
CA LEU A 16 39.06 -17.88 10.96
C LEU A 16 38.55 -16.87 11.98
N ARG A 17 38.14 -15.69 11.49
CA ARG A 17 37.40 -14.74 12.33
C ARG A 17 36.12 -15.40 12.78
N LYS A 18 35.84 -15.37 14.09
CA LYS A 18 34.56 -15.79 14.63
C LYS A 18 33.48 -14.91 14.00
N GLN A 19 32.52 -15.53 13.33
CA GLN A 19 31.42 -14.85 12.66
C GLN A 19 30.10 -15.24 13.30
N CYS A 20 29.17 -14.30 13.23
CA CYS A 20 27.81 -14.48 13.70
C CYS A 20 26.89 -14.32 12.49
N THR A 21 25.99 -15.29 12.28
CA THR A 21 25.11 -15.30 11.10
C THR A 21 23.69 -15.03 11.56
N ARG A 22 23.07 -14.00 10.98
CA ARG A 22 21.62 -13.79 11.13
C ARG A 22 20.89 -14.70 10.14
N VAL A 23 20.09 -15.62 10.66
CA VAL A 23 19.30 -16.59 9.90
C VAL A 23 17.83 -16.25 10.05
N THR A 24 17.11 -16.14 8.93
CA THR A 24 15.64 -16.02 8.94
C THR A 24 15.05 -17.38 8.56
N THR A 25 14.25 -17.97 9.43
CA THR A 25 13.60 -19.26 9.16
C THR A 25 12.48 -19.11 8.14
N VAL A 26 12.01 -20.23 7.59
CA VAL A 26 10.80 -20.27 6.75
C VAL A 26 9.53 -19.80 7.47
N THR A 27 9.55 -19.77 8.80
CA THR A 27 8.45 -19.24 9.64
C THR A 27 8.62 -17.76 9.98
N GLY A 28 9.66 -17.09 9.44
CA GLY A 28 9.94 -15.68 9.68
C GLY A 28 10.71 -15.38 10.96
N ARG A 29 11.03 -16.39 11.78
CA ARG A 29 11.83 -16.21 13.00
C ARG A 29 13.24 -15.81 12.64
N LYS A 30 13.77 -14.79 13.30
CA LYS A 30 15.15 -14.32 13.12
C LYS A 30 16.00 -14.85 14.25
N LEU A 31 17.03 -15.60 13.88
CA LEU A 31 17.96 -16.27 14.76
C LEU A 31 19.34 -15.67 14.55
N LEU A 32 20.08 -15.50 15.63
CA LEU A 32 21.49 -15.19 15.58
C LEU A 32 22.28 -16.45 15.90
N GLU A 33 22.86 -17.07 14.87
CA GLU A 33 23.65 -18.30 15.00
C GLU A 33 25.14 -17.97 15.21
N LYS A 34 25.75 -18.61 16.22
CA LYS A 34 27.20 -18.70 16.39
C LYS A 34 27.64 -20.14 16.25
N ARG A 35 28.70 -20.36 15.48
CA ARG A 35 29.32 -21.68 15.33
C ARG A 35 30.51 -21.84 16.27
N SER A 36 30.60 -23.01 16.87
CA SER A 36 31.71 -23.46 17.70
C SER A 36 32.98 -23.64 16.88
N GLU A 37 34.11 -23.81 17.58
CA GLU A 37 35.40 -24.14 16.94
C GLU A 37 35.36 -25.50 16.21
N GLY A 38 34.41 -26.38 16.57
CA GLY A 38 34.12 -27.64 15.87
C GLY A 38 33.21 -27.50 14.65
N GLY A 39 32.63 -26.32 14.41
CA GLY A 39 31.71 -26.06 13.31
C GLY A 39 30.24 -26.40 13.60
N GLU A 40 29.93 -26.82 14.82
CA GLU A 40 28.57 -27.07 15.32
C GLU A 40 27.92 -25.75 15.75
N VAL A 41 26.59 -25.65 15.66
CA VAL A 41 25.85 -24.45 16.10
C VAL A 41 25.74 -24.48 17.61
N GLU A 42 26.31 -23.49 18.29
CA GLU A 42 26.45 -23.46 19.76
C GLU A 42 25.46 -22.52 20.46
N GLN A 43 25.13 -21.39 19.83
CA GLN A 43 24.19 -20.41 20.37
C GLN A 43 23.23 -19.95 19.28
N VAL A 44 21.94 -20.02 19.60
CA VAL A 44 20.82 -19.49 18.83
C VAL A 44 20.10 -18.50 19.74
N GLU A 45 20.40 -17.22 19.62
CA GLU A 45 19.57 -16.18 20.24
C GLU A 45 18.40 -15.89 19.29
N GLU A 46 17.16 -16.08 19.77
CA GLU A 46 15.99 -15.53 19.11
C GLU A 46 16.06 -14.00 19.26
N LEU A 47 16.15 -13.30 18.13
CA LEU A 47 16.16 -11.84 18.13
C LEU A 47 14.73 -11.36 18.35
N ASP A 48 14.50 -10.67 19.47
CA ASP A 48 13.17 -10.19 19.85
C ASP A 48 12.61 -9.18 18.83
N GLU A 49 11.29 -9.23 18.67
CA GLU A 49 10.53 -8.72 17.55
C GLU A 49 10.59 -7.19 17.43
N GLY A 50 11.45 -6.68 16.56
CA GLY A 50 10.99 -5.69 15.60
C GLY A 50 10.26 -6.47 14.52
N GLY A 51 8.91 -6.49 14.55
CA GLY A 51 8.02 -7.18 13.61
C GLY A 51 8.23 -6.72 12.17
N GLY A 52 9.39 -7.02 11.62
CA GLY A 52 9.82 -6.60 10.30
C GLY A 52 9.49 -7.71 9.33
N CYS A 53 8.68 -7.37 8.36
CA CYS A 53 8.21 -8.23 7.30
C CYS A 53 9.39 -8.92 6.57
N GLY A 54 9.13 -10.00 5.82
CA GLY A 54 10.13 -10.70 4.98
C GLY A 54 10.66 -9.88 3.80
N PHE A 55 10.46 -8.56 3.81
CA PHE A 55 10.85 -7.58 2.81
C PHE A 55 11.37 -6.32 3.52
N VAL A 56 12.12 -5.49 2.79
CA VAL A 56 12.53 -4.17 3.28
C VAL A 56 11.30 -3.26 3.24
N GLU A 57 10.88 -2.77 4.39
CA GLU A 57 9.83 -1.75 4.48
C GLU A 57 10.39 -0.42 3.98
N ASP A 58 9.81 0.07 2.88
CA ASP A 58 10.04 1.44 2.43
C ASP A 58 9.20 2.37 3.31
N LEU A 59 9.86 3.12 4.18
CA LEU A 59 9.23 4.07 5.10
C LEU A 59 9.07 5.47 4.48
N SER A 60 9.36 5.62 3.19
CA SER A 60 9.12 6.88 2.50
C SER A 60 7.61 7.13 2.39
N LEU A 61 7.21 8.38 2.66
CA LEU A 61 5.82 8.80 2.53
C LEU A 61 5.41 8.85 1.06
N ASP A 62 4.28 8.25 0.72
CA ASP A 62 3.68 8.38 -0.60
C ASP A 62 2.75 9.59 -0.65
N LEU A 63 3.31 10.78 -0.84
CA LEU A 63 2.55 12.03 -0.99
C LEU A 63 2.03 12.26 -2.43
N GLN A 64 2.10 11.26 -3.33
CA GLN A 64 1.65 11.45 -4.71
C GLN A 64 0.12 11.46 -4.82
N VAL A 65 -0.40 12.54 -5.39
CA VAL A 65 -1.84 12.70 -5.65
C VAL A 65 -2.12 12.53 -7.14
N GLY A 66 -2.97 11.56 -7.47
CA GLY A 66 -3.49 11.39 -8.82
C GLY A 66 -4.68 12.30 -9.07
N VAL A 67 -4.56 13.21 -10.02
CA VAL A 67 -5.65 14.11 -10.44
C VAL A 67 -6.43 13.44 -11.55
N VAL A 68 -7.60 12.87 -11.23
CA VAL A 68 -8.44 12.15 -12.21
C VAL A 68 -9.38 13.12 -12.92
N ARG A 69 -9.97 14.04 -12.16
CA ARG A 69 -10.68 15.24 -12.64
C ARG A 69 -10.25 16.43 -11.79
N PRO A 70 -10.49 17.68 -12.21
CA PRO A 70 -10.18 18.85 -11.39
C PRO A 70 -10.78 18.81 -9.98
N PHE A 71 -11.93 18.15 -9.80
CA PHE A 71 -12.62 18.00 -8.52
C PHE A 71 -12.41 16.62 -7.86
N LEU A 72 -11.80 15.64 -8.55
CA LEU A 72 -11.70 14.24 -8.08
C LEU A 72 -10.25 13.77 -8.07
N LEU A 73 -9.74 13.58 -6.86
CA LEU A 73 -8.36 13.20 -6.59
C LEU A 73 -8.29 11.79 -5.98
N LEU A 74 -7.18 11.11 -6.19
CA LEU A 74 -6.88 9.77 -5.68
C LEU A 74 -5.50 9.74 -5.02
N ALA A 75 -5.39 9.29 -3.76
CA ALA A 75 -4.11 9.15 -3.08
C ALA A 75 -4.06 8.03 -2.03
N SER A 76 -2.90 7.88 -1.39
CA SER A 76 -2.65 7.07 -0.21
C SER A 76 -3.16 7.76 1.07
N GLN A 77 -3.07 7.06 2.21
CA GLN A 77 -3.27 7.65 3.52
C GLN A 77 -2.25 8.76 3.81
N ASP A 78 -0.98 8.57 3.44
CA ASP A 78 0.09 9.54 3.74
C ASP A 78 -0.26 10.94 3.20
N ALA A 79 -0.73 11.01 1.95
CA ALA A 79 -1.20 12.25 1.34
C ALA A 79 -2.49 12.78 1.99
N ALA A 80 -3.39 11.91 2.45
CA ALA A 80 -4.59 12.30 3.18
C ALA A 80 -4.32 12.77 4.63
N HIS A 81 -3.13 12.45 5.16
CA HIS A 81 -2.66 12.84 6.48
C HIS A 81 -1.70 14.02 6.45
N ASP A 82 -1.38 14.53 5.26
CA ASP A 82 -0.52 15.69 5.05
C ASP A 82 -1.35 16.94 4.71
N ILE A 83 -1.49 17.86 5.69
CA ILE A 83 -2.32 19.06 5.52
C ILE A 83 -1.81 19.98 4.40
N ASP A 84 -0.50 20.06 4.21
CA ASP A 84 0.11 20.88 3.16
C ASP A 84 -0.28 20.37 1.76
N THR A 85 -0.31 19.05 1.57
CA THR A 85 -0.80 18.43 0.33
C THR A 85 -2.28 18.67 0.12
N LEU A 86 -3.11 18.51 1.16
CA LEU A 86 -4.54 18.80 1.07
C LEU A 86 -4.81 20.26 0.67
N GLN A 87 -4.12 21.22 1.30
CA GLN A 87 -4.26 22.65 1.01
C GLN A 87 -3.75 23.00 -0.39
N ARG A 88 -2.61 22.45 -0.82
CA ARG A 88 -2.04 22.65 -2.16
C ARG A 88 -3.01 22.24 -3.25
N HIS A 89 -3.78 21.19 -3.01
CA HIS A 89 -4.81 20.69 -3.93
C HIS A 89 -6.21 21.25 -3.65
N GLN A 90 -6.36 22.18 -2.71
CA GLN A 90 -7.62 22.80 -2.33
C GLN A 90 -8.71 21.78 -1.96
N VAL A 91 -8.29 20.69 -1.31
CA VAL A 91 -9.21 19.64 -0.86
C VAL A 91 -10.18 20.23 0.16
N THR A 92 -11.45 19.94 -0.04
CA THR A 92 -12.55 20.34 0.85
C THR A 92 -13.26 19.13 1.46
N HIS A 93 -13.26 18.03 0.71
CA HIS A 93 -13.92 16.78 1.06
C HIS A 93 -12.93 15.63 1.02
N VAL A 94 -13.04 14.69 1.96
CA VAL A 94 -12.21 13.48 1.99
C VAL A 94 -13.11 12.25 2.12
N LEU A 95 -13.02 11.36 1.13
CA LEU A 95 -13.66 10.06 1.13
C LEU A 95 -12.63 9.00 1.55
N ASN A 96 -12.70 8.60 2.81
CA ASN A 96 -11.84 7.58 3.40
C ASN A 96 -12.50 6.20 3.24
N VAL A 97 -11.96 5.36 2.36
CA VAL A 97 -12.45 3.98 2.13
C VAL A 97 -11.50 2.92 2.69
N ALA A 98 -10.63 3.30 3.64
CA ALA A 98 -9.75 2.36 4.31
C ALA A 98 -10.35 1.80 5.60
N TYR A 99 -10.05 0.54 5.84
CA TYR A 99 -10.25 -0.12 7.11
C TYR A 99 -9.15 0.28 8.10
N GLY A 100 -9.53 0.72 9.32
CA GLY A 100 -8.61 1.02 10.42
C GLY A 100 -7.86 2.35 10.32
N VAL A 101 -8.24 3.23 9.38
CA VAL A 101 -7.55 4.51 9.16
C VAL A 101 -8.40 5.66 9.68
N ASN A 102 -7.80 6.50 10.53
CA ASN A 102 -8.45 7.66 11.13
C ASN A 102 -8.38 8.90 10.22
N ASN A 103 -9.33 9.81 10.40
CA ASN A 103 -9.35 11.12 9.75
C ASN A 103 -8.63 12.14 10.66
N LEU A 104 -7.63 12.86 10.13
CA LEU A 104 -6.79 13.75 10.95
C LEU A 104 -7.28 15.20 11.05
N PHE A 105 -8.09 15.67 10.10
CA PHE A 105 -8.49 17.09 10.04
C PHE A 105 -10.01 17.31 10.04
N PRO A 106 -10.80 16.64 10.91
CA PRO A 106 -12.26 16.69 10.88
C PRO A 106 -12.83 18.10 11.13
N ASP A 107 -12.08 18.99 11.77
CA ASP A 107 -12.49 20.38 12.02
C ASP A 107 -12.30 21.31 10.81
N GLN A 108 -11.57 20.85 9.78
CA GLN A 108 -11.21 21.66 8.60
C GLN A 108 -11.80 21.13 7.29
N LEU A 109 -12.08 19.82 7.21
CA LEU A 109 -12.51 19.14 5.99
C LEU A 109 -13.77 18.32 6.26
N LEU A 110 -14.58 18.14 5.23
CA LEU A 110 -15.77 17.28 5.30
C LEU A 110 -15.38 15.84 4.99
N TYR A 111 -15.61 14.94 5.94
CA TYR A 111 -15.27 13.53 5.80
C TYR A 111 -16.48 12.65 5.56
N LYS A 112 -16.27 11.62 4.74
CA LYS A 112 -17.08 10.41 4.74
C LYS A 112 -16.15 9.21 4.86
N THR A 113 -16.44 8.32 5.81
CA THR A 113 -15.65 7.12 6.05
C THR A 113 -16.48 5.88 5.82
N LEU A 114 -15.97 4.96 5.00
CA LEU A 114 -16.52 3.63 4.77
C LEU A 114 -15.41 2.60 5.00
N GLN A 115 -15.60 1.72 5.98
CA GLN A 115 -14.59 0.75 6.38
C GLN A 115 -14.60 -0.45 5.42
N ILE A 116 -13.87 -0.35 4.32
CA ILE A 116 -13.81 -1.40 3.29
C ILE A 116 -12.54 -2.24 3.46
N LEU A 117 -12.72 -3.57 3.54
CA LEU A 117 -11.62 -4.54 3.55
C LEU A 117 -11.02 -4.69 2.15
N ASP A 118 -9.70 -4.85 2.06
CA ASP A 118 -9.00 -5.02 0.78
C ASP A 118 -8.83 -6.50 0.41
N VAL A 119 -9.94 -7.23 0.40
CA VAL A 119 -9.95 -8.65 0.07
C VAL A 119 -10.84 -8.91 -1.14
N PRO A 120 -10.50 -9.88 -2.02
CA PRO A 120 -11.26 -10.16 -3.24
C PRO A 120 -12.75 -10.46 -3.00
N ASP A 121 -13.09 -11.02 -1.84
CA ASP A 121 -14.47 -11.39 -1.47
C ASP A 121 -15.35 -10.21 -1.06
N THR A 122 -14.77 -9.03 -0.82
CA THR A 122 -15.56 -7.84 -0.48
C THR A 122 -16.31 -7.36 -1.72
N ASP A 123 -17.63 -7.16 -1.61
CA ASP A 123 -18.43 -6.57 -2.69
C ASP A 123 -18.20 -5.05 -2.76
N ILE A 124 -17.29 -4.62 -3.62
CA ILE A 124 -16.96 -3.19 -3.80
C ILE A 124 -18.08 -2.44 -4.53
N THR A 125 -18.88 -3.14 -5.34
CA THR A 125 -19.92 -2.53 -6.18
C THR A 125 -21.07 -1.98 -5.34
N SER A 126 -21.35 -2.63 -4.21
CA SER A 126 -22.36 -2.18 -3.23
C SER A 126 -22.09 -0.77 -2.67
N TYR A 127 -20.81 -0.35 -2.61
CA TYR A 127 -20.41 0.97 -2.09
C TYR A 127 -20.42 2.07 -3.15
N LEU A 128 -20.50 1.74 -4.44
CA LEU A 128 -20.32 2.71 -5.52
C LEU A 128 -21.39 3.81 -5.49
N GLY A 129 -22.65 3.47 -5.22
CA GLY A 129 -23.73 4.46 -5.15
C GLY A 129 -23.52 5.48 -4.04
N GLU A 130 -23.16 5.01 -2.84
CA GLU A 130 -22.95 5.87 -1.67
C GLU A 130 -21.70 6.73 -1.82
N CYS A 131 -20.58 6.15 -2.27
CA CYS A 131 -19.34 6.87 -2.56
C CYS A 131 -19.55 7.92 -3.65
N SER A 132 -20.24 7.57 -4.74
CA SER A 132 -20.47 8.49 -5.85
C SER A 132 -21.32 9.68 -5.44
N SER A 133 -22.35 9.45 -4.61
CA SER A 133 -23.19 10.53 -4.10
C SER A 133 -22.40 11.55 -3.26
N PHE A 134 -21.40 11.11 -2.50
CA PHE A 134 -20.52 12.01 -1.76
C PHE A 134 -19.57 12.79 -2.68
N ILE A 135 -19.04 12.15 -3.72
CA ILE A 135 -18.22 12.81 -4.75
C ILE A 135 -19.05 13.87 -5.49
N ASP A 136 -20.29 13.55 -5.85
CA ASP A 136 -21.20 14.47 -6.53
C ASP A 136 -21.54 15.67 -5.65
N LEU A 137 -21.82 15.45 -4.36
CA LEU A 137 -22.06 16.53 -3.39
C LEU A 137 -20.88 17.51 -3.35
N ALA A 138 -19.65 17.00 -3.25
CA ALA A 138 -18.46 17.84 -3.24
C ALA A 138 -18.33 18.65 -4.54
N ARG A 139 -18.56 17.99 -5.69
CA ARG A 139 -18.53 18.63 -7.01
C ARG A 139 -19.58 19.73 -7.15
N GLU A 140 -20.81 19.49 -6.72
CA GLU A 140 -21.92 20.43 -6.78
C GLU A 140 -21.69 21.68 -5.92
N GLN A 141 -20.96 21.52 -4.81
CA GLN A 141 -20.52 22.63 -3.95
C GLN A 141 -19.30 23.38 -4.52
N GLY A 142 -18.79 22.99 -5.69
CA GLY A 142 -17.57 23.55 -6.27
C GLY A 142 -16.29 23.17 -5.50
N GLY A 143 -16.37 22.13 -4.67
CA GLY A 143 -15.25 21.62 -3.88
C GLY A 143 -14.41 20.58 -4.63
N VAL A 144 -13.27 20.24 -4.03
CA VAL A 144 -12.40 19.15 -4.45
C VAL A 144 -12.48 18.01 -3.44
N VAL A 145 -12.69 16.79 -3.93
CA VAL A 145 -12.71 15.56 -3.12
C VAL A 145 -11.44 14.74 -3.32
N LEU A 146 -10.83 14.33 -2.20
CA LEU A 146 -9.77 13.33 -2.18
C LEU A 146 -10.36 11.98 -1.77
N VAL A 147 -10.25 10.98 -2.64
CA VAL A 147 -10.58 9.58 -2.32
C VAL A 147 -9.29 8.86 -1.95
N HIS A 148 -9.23 8.28 -0.75
CA HIS A 148 -8.05 7.54 -0.31
C HIS A 148 -8.41 6.21 0.37
N CYS A 149 -7.43 5.32 0.37
CA CYS A 149 -7.44 4.14 1.24
C CYS A 149 -6.13 4.11 2.03
N ASN A 150 -5.55 2.92 2.25
CA ASN A 150 -4.24 2.81 2.91
C ASN A 150 -3.12 3.23 1.95
N ALA A 151 -2.92 2.46 0.87
CA ALA A 151 -1.85 2.72 -0.11
C ALA A 151 -2.31 3.55 -1.33
N GLY A 152 -3.61 3.81 -1.49
CA GLY A 152 -4.12 4.46 -2.70
C GLY A 152 -3.97 3.59 -3.96
N VAL A 153 -4.01 2.26 -3.81
CA VAL A 153 -3.71 1.29 -4.87
C VAL A 153 -4.95 0.49 -5.31
N SER A 154 -5.70 -0.05 -4.35
CA SER A 154 -6.80 -0.98 -4.61
C SER A 154 -8.17 -0.37 -4.32
N ARG A 155 -8.63 -0.35 -3.06
CA ARG A 155 -9.97 0.15 -2.66
C ARG A 155 -10.36 1.51 -3.25
N SER A 156 -9.56 2.56 -2.98
CA SER A 156 -9.87 3.91 -3.46
C SER A 156 -9.81 4.01 -4.98
N ALA A 157 -8.87 3.31 -5.62
CA ALA A 157 -8.82 3.24 -7.08
C ALA A 157 -10.08 2.58 -7.65
N SER A 158 -10.54 1.48 -7.07
CA SER A 158 -11.78 0.80 -7.46
C SER A 158 -13.01 1.70 -7.34
N ILE A 159 -13.12 2.48 -6.26
CA ILE A 159 -14.21 3.44 -6.08
C ILE A 159 -14.17 4.53 -7.15
N VAL A 160 -12.99 5.08 -7.44
CA VAL A 160 -12.84 6.12 -8.47
C VAL A 160 -13.12 5.58 -9.88
N ILE A 161 -12.67 4.36 -10.20
CA ILE A 161 -13.00 3.70 -11.47
C ILE A 161 -14.52 3.52 -11.57
N GLY A 162 -15.15 2.96 -10.54
CA GLY A 162 -16.59 2.75 -10.51
C GLY A 162 -17.39 4.06 -10.58
N TYR A 163 -16.87 5.16 -10.01
CA TYR A 163 -17.46 6.49 -10.15
C TYR A 163 -17.48 6.95 -11.61
N LEU A 164 -16.36 6.83 -12.32
CA LEU A 164 -16.28 7.20 -13.74
C LEU A 164 -17.23 6.34 -14.59
N MET A 165 -17.32 5.05 -14.30
CA MET A 165 -18.28 4.15 -14.97
C MET A 165 -19.73 4.59 -14.71
N LEU A 166 -20.08 4.88 -13.44
CA LEU A 166 -21.45 5.18 -13.03
C LEU A 166 -21.93 6.59 -13.43
N ARG A 167 -21.05 7.60 -13.38
CA ARG A 167 -21.40 9.01 -13.60
C ARG A 167 -21.03 9.56 -14.96
N GLU A 168 -20.01 8.99 -15.59
CA GLU A 168 -19.56 9.41 -16.91
C GLU A 168 -19.85 8.36 -17.99
N SER A 169 -20.52 7.27 -17.62
CA SER A 169 -20.88 6.16 -18.52
C SER A 169 -19.69 5.58 -19.28
N LEU A 170 -18.50 5.64 -18.67
CA LEU A 170 -17.30 5.10 -19.29
C LEU A 170 -17.28 3.57 -19.23
N PRO A 171 -16.86 2.88 -20.31
CA PRO A 171 -16.49 1.48 -20.24
C PRO A 171 -15.40 1.24 -19.21
N PHE A 172 -15.38 0.05 -18.60
CA PHE A 172 -14.41 -0.30 -17.57
C PHE A 172 -12.95 -0.05 -18.01
N ASP A 173 -12.57 -0.49 -19.21
CA ASP A 173 -11.18 -0.36 -19.69
C ASP A 173 -10.76 1.11 -19.85
N ASP A 174 -11.67 1.98 -20.28
CA ASP A 174 -11.43 3.42 -20.42
C ASP A 174 -11.32 4.10 -19.06
N ALA A 175 -12.26 3.79 -18.14
CA ALA A 175 -12.24 4.30 -16.77
C ALA A 175 -10.94 3.87 -16.05
N TYR A 176 -10.60 2.58 -16.11
CA TYR A 176 -9.37 2.04 -15.54
C TYR A 176 -8.14 2.73 -16.10
N SER A 177 -8.05 2.90 -17.42
CA SER A 177 -6.91 3.54 -18.09
C SER A 177 -6.74 4.99 -17.67
N GLN A 178 -7.83 5.75 -17.54
CA GLN A 178 -7.76 7.15 -17.10
C GLN A 178 -7.28 7.28 -15.66
N VAL A 179 -7.77 6.43 -14.75
CA VAL A 179 -7.28 6.45 -13.35
C VAL A 179 -5.83 5.96 -13.28
N LYS A 180 -5.43 5.00 -14.12
CA LYS A 180 -4.06 4.51 -14.22
C LYS A 180 -3.08 5.58 -14.71
N LEU A 181 -3.52 6.41 -15.66
CA LEU A 181 -2.74 7.55 -16.14
C LEU A 181 -2.57 8.61 -15.04
N ALA A 182 -3.63 8.90 -14.29
CA ALA A 182 -3.56 9.85 -13.18
C ALA A 182 -2.69 9.35 -12.02
N ARG A 183 -2.73 8.05 -11.71
CA ARG A 183 -1.90 7.42 -10.67
C ARG A 183 -1.37 6.06 -11.15
N PRO A 184 -0.12 5.99 -11.64
CA PRO A 184 0.45 4.76 -12.19
C PRO A 184 0.56 3.58 -11.22
N SER A 185 0.49 3.81 -9.91
CA SER A 185 0.56 2.75 -8.90
C SER A 185 -0.74 1.96 -8.72
N ILE A 186 -1.88 2.41 -9.27
CA ILE A 186 -3.15 1.71 -9.04
C ILE A 186 -3.07 0.26 -9.51
N ARG A 187 -3.68 -0.61 -8.70
CA ARG A 187 -3.82 -2.04 -8.95
C ARG A 187 -4.92 -2.56 -8.02
N PRO A 188 -6.20 -2.39 -8.40
CA PRO A 188 -7.30 -3.09 -7.76
C PRO A 188 -6.96 -4.57 -7.52
N ASN A 189 -7.35 -5.10 -6.37
CA ASN A 189 -7.22 -6.53 -6.15
C ASN A 189 -8.03 -7.31 -7.22
N PRO A 190 -7.70 -8.60 -7.48
CA PRO A 190 -8.33 -9.35 -8.55
C PRO A 190 -9.86 -9.45 -8.45
N GLY A 191 -10.41 -9.53 -7.22
CA GLY A 191 -11.86 -9.56 -7.01
C GLY A 191 -12.52 -8.25 -7.39
N PHE A 192 -11.98 -7.11 -6.95
CA PHE A 192 -12.50 -5.79 -7.33
C PHE A 192 -12.40 -5.54 -8.83
N TYR A 193 -11.29 -5.96 -9.45
CA TYR A 193 -11.12 -5.84 -10.89
C TYR A 193 -12.23 -6.60 -11.64
N GLN A 194 -12.48 -7.85 -11.29
CA GLN A 194 -13.53 -8.67 -11.91
C GLN A 194 -14.94 -8.13 -11.65
N GLN A 195 -15.20 -7.69 -10.43
CA GLN A 195 -16.47 -7.08 -10.05
C GLN A 195 -16.75 -5.83 -10.90
N LEU A 196 -15.78 -4.92 -11.02
CA LEU A 196 -15.92 -3.71 -11.84
C LEU A 196 -16.02 -4.03 -13.33
N GLN A 197 -15.22 -4.97 -13.85
CA GLN A 197 -15.30 -5.37 -15.25
C GLN A 197 -16.67 -5.96 -15.61
N SER A 198 -17.32 -6.64 -14.66
CA SER A 198 -18.65 -7.23 -14.82
C SER A 198 -19.78 -6.26 -14.45
N TYR A 199 -19.46 -5.13 -13.84
CA TYR A 199 -20.42 -4.16 -13.35
C TYR A 199 -21.06 -3.40 -14.50
N LYS A 200 -22.39 -3.33 -14.49
CA LYS A 200 -23.18 -2.55 -15.44
C LYS A 200 -23.97 -1.52 -14.62
N PRO A 201 -23.60 -0.23 -14.71
CA PRO A 201 -24.32 0.87 -14.07
C PRO A 201 -25.80 0.93 -14.43
#